data_AF-A0A0B5AW70-F1
#
_entry.id   AF-A0A0B5AW70-F1
#
_cell.length_a   1.000
_cell.length_b   1.000
_cell.length_c   1.000
_cell.angle_alpha   90.00
_cell.angle_beta   90.00
_cell.angle_gamma   90.00
#
_symmetry.space_group_name_H-M   'P 1'
#
loop_
_entity.id
_entity.type
_entity.pdbx_description
1 polymer ?
#
loop_
_entity_poly.entity_id
_entity_poly.type
_entity_poly.pdbx_seq_one_letter_code
_entity_poly.pdbx_strand_id
1 'polypeptide(L)'
;MQKKNDYFEYAKILSNQYSTFLSNDTVEQKILKTFHGRIPTDKFNSDLTPREFINEFLLLHYPNETSIKSTFINNVLFKTINHVSIFELNVGNSRLDLCKINGSSTAFEIKTDLDTPKRLRQQMKDYFQVFEKVYLICSVNNLNSMLHFVPKECGIYTYHITKTGKYVFKKHRPATKSNILSPIAQLSVLTKKDLNAFFECPNLETKDAMIDLIITNKTEKEINKIFKLCLKNKFYYKWNFLVENSSDILEIDYQWFFKNSLSPEIVYL
;
A
#
# COMPACT_ATOMS: atom_id res chain seq x y z
N MET A 1 16.23 17.92 27.81
CA MET A 1 15.30 18.07 26.68
C MET A 1 15.92 17.49 25.43
N GLN A 2 15.57 16.25 25.07
CA GLN A 2 15.98 15.63 23.81
C GLN A 2 15.27 16.37 22.66
N LYS A 3 16.01 16.84 21.65
CA LYS A 3 15.45 17.74 20.62
C LYS A 3 14.59 16.92 19.65
N LYS A 4 13.54 17.53 19.09
CA LYS A 4 12.63 16.90 18.11
C LYS A 4 13.35 16.25 16.90
N ASN A 5 14.54 16.75 16.54
CA ASN A 5 15.38 16.17 15.48
C ASN A 5 15.95 14.79 15.84
N ASP A 6 16.18 14.50 17.12
CA ASP A 6 16.75 13.21 17.54
C ASP A 6 15.74 12.07 17.30
N TYR A 7 14.45 12.31 17.53
CA TYR A 7 13.42 11.29 17.39
C TYR A 7 13.12 10.88 15.95
N PHE A 8 13.19 11.81 14.99
CA PHE A 8 13.06 11.45 13.59
C PHE A 8 14.20 10.52 13.15
N GLU A 9 15.44 10.84 13.52
CA GLU A 9 16.60 10.00 13.20
C GLU A 9 16.54 8.64 13.92
N TYR A 10 16.14 8.61 15.19
CA TYR A 10 15.90 7.34 15.90
C TYR A 10 14.82 6.51 15.23
N ALA A 11 13.72 7.12 14.81
CA ALA A 11 12.62 6.42 14.16
C ALA A 11 13.05 5.86 12.80
N LYS A 12 13.86 6.62 12.05
CA LYS A 12 14.49 6.15 10.81
C LYS A 12 15.43 4.96 11.06
N ILE A 13 16.25 5.00 12.10
CA ILE A 13 17.14 3.89 12.49
C ILE A 13 16.32 2.64 12.84
N LEU A 14 15.31 2.79 13.70
CA LEU A 14 14.44 1.69 14.12
C LEU A 14 13.66 1.10 12.94
N SER A 15 13.10 1.95 12.08
CA SER A 15 12.39 1.51 10.88
C SER A 15 13.27 0.67 9.95
N ASN A 16 14.57 0.96 9.86
CA ASN A 16 15.50 0.18 9.03
C ASN A 16 15.95 -1.12 9.70
N GLN A 17 15.87 -1.19 11.03
CA GLN A 17 16.32 -2.34 11.82
C GLN A 17 15.20 -3.30 12.20
N TYR A 18 13.94 -2.87 12.06
CA TYR A 18 12.74 -3.64 12.39
C TYR A 18 12.36 -4.61 11.27
N SER A 19 11.79 -5.74 11.67
CA SER A 19 11.17 -6.73 10.80
C SER A 19 10.20 -7.56 11.65
N THR A 20 9.07 -7.97 11.08
CA THR A 20 8.03 -8.73 11.78
C THR A 20 8.58 -10.03 12.39
N PHE A 21 9.62 -10.62 11.80
CA PHE A 21 10.24 -11.89 12.24
C PHE A 21 11.18 -11.78 13.47
N LEU A 22 11.50 -10.58 13.94
CA LEU A 22 12.40 -10.42 15.09
C LEU A 22 11.69 -10.87 16.37
N SER A 23 12.39 -11.48 17.33
CA SER A 23 11.80 -11.74 18.66
C SER A 23 11.59 -10.45 19.46
N ASN A 24 10.69 -10.49 20.46
CA ASN A 24 10.46 -9.35 21.37
C ASN A 24 11.77 -8.87 22.05
N ASP A 25 12.62 -9.79 22.52
CA ASP A 25 13.94 -9.46 23.07
C ASP A 25 14.83 -8.72 22.06
N THR A 26 14.87 -9.20 20.80
CA THR A 26 15.69 -8.57 19.76
C THR A 26 15.19 -7.17 19.43
N VAL A 27 13.87 -6.99 19.42
CA VAL A 27 13.22 -5.69 19.24
C VAL A 27 13.60 -4.76 20.40
N GLU A 28 13.48 -5.21 21.65
CA GLU A 28 13.85 -4.44 22.84
C GLU A 28 15.32 -3.99 22.81
N GLN A 29 16.25 -4.90 22.49
CA GLN A 29 17.67 -4.56 22.42
C GLN A 29 17.97 -3.51 21.34
N LYS A 30 17.26 -3.54 20.20
CA LYS A 30 17.38 -2.51 19.15
C LYS A 30 16.85 -1.15 19.63
N ILE A 31 15.75 -1.13 20.38
CA ILE A 31 15.21 0.07 21.01
C ILE A 31 16.24 0.64 21.99
N LEU A 32 16.67 -0.14 22.98
CA LEU A 32 17.63 0.28 24.00
C LEU A 32 18.92 0.81 23.37
N LYS A 33 19.46 0.13 22.35
CA LYS A 33 20.65 0.59 21.62
C LYS A 33 20.42 1.94 20.94
N THR A 34 19.27 2.14 20.30
CA THR A 34 18.95 3.40 19.59
C THR A 34 18.78 4.56 20.56
N PHE A 35 18.18 4.31 21.72
CA PHE A 35 17.94 5.31 22.75
C PHE A 35 19.07 5.42 23.80
N HIS A 36 20.23 4.82 23.54
CA HIS A 36 21.38 4.82 24.47
C HIS A 36 21.02 4.36 25.90
N GLY A 37 20.15 3.34 25.99
CA GLY A 37 19.67 2.74 27.23
C GLY A 37 18.57 3.52 27.96
N ARG A 38 18.04 4.61 27.38
CA ARG A 38 17.01 5.45 28.03
C ARG A 38 15.79 5.65 27.13
N ILE A 39 14.81 4.76 27.28
CA ILE A 39 13.52 4.85 26.57
C ILE A 39 12.73 6.06 27.11
N PRO A 40 12.12 6.89 26.25
CA PRO A 40 11.30 8.02 26.70
C PRO A 40 9.93 7.55 27.22
N THR A 41 9.92 6.94 28.41
CA THR A 41 8.72 6.42 29.09
C THR A 41 7.68 7.50 29.39
N ASP A 42 8.08 8.77 29.48
CA ASP A 42 7.16 9.86 29.82
C ASP A 42 6.16 10.19 28.70
N LYS A 43 6.39 9.67 27.49
CA LYS A 43 5.61 9.97 26.27
C LYS A 43 4.84 8.79 25.71
N PHE A 44 5.06 7.60 26.25
CA PHE A 44 4.48 6.35 25.80
C PHE A 44 3.98 5.58 27.02
N ASN A 45 2.97 4.73 26.86
CA ASN A 45 2.47 3.94 27.98
C ASN A 45 3.60 3.01 28.50
N SER A 46 3.79 2.91 29.81
CA SER A 46 4.80 2.05 30.43
C SER A 46 4.55 0.56 30.16
N ASP A 47 3.32 0.21 29.81
CA ASP A 47 2.87 -1.18 29.67
C ASP A 47 2.96 -1.69 28.23
N LEU A 48 3.50 -0.89 27.29
CA LEU A 48 3.66 -1.33 25.90
C LEU A 48 4.74 -2.41 25.79
N THR A 49 4.43 -3.46 25.05
CA THR A 49 5.44 -4.38 24.54
C THR A 49 6.44 -3.64 23.63
N PRO A 50 7.65 -4.19 23.43
CA PRO A 50 8.65 -3.57 22.54
C PRO A 50 8.12 -3.29 21.12
N ARG A 51 7.25 -4.15 20.58
CA ARG A 51 6.67 -3.98 19.25
C ARG A 51 5.60 -2.89 19.21
N GLU A 52 4.73 -2.84 20.21
CA GLU A 52 3.74 -1.78 20.33
C GLU A 52 4.42 -0.41 20.44
N PHE A 53 5.50 -0.32 21.22
CA PHE A 53 6.33 0.87 21.27
C PHE A 53 6.87 1.25 19.89
N ILE A 54 7.45 0.32 19.13
CA ILE A 54 7.92 0.62 17.76
C ILE A 54 6.77 1.09 16.87
N ASN A 55 5.62 0.41 16.91
CA ASN A 55 4.46 0.79 16.12
C ASN A 55 4.04 2.24 16.41
N GLU A 56 3.83 2.59 17.68
CA GLU A 56 3.46 3.95 18.06
C GLU A 56 4.55 4.98 17.72
N PHE A 57 5.81 4.65 18.01
CA PHE A 57 6.94 5.54 17.80
C PHE A 57 7.15 5.85 16.31
N LEU A 58 7.08 4.84 15.44
CA LEU A 58 7.22 5.02 13.99
C LEU A 58 6.06 5.80 13.39
N LEU A 59 4.82 5.50 13.78
CA LEU A 59 3.65 6.25 13.31
C LEU A 59 3.73 7.73 13.72
N LEU A 60 4.23 8.03 14.92
CA LEU A 60 4.33 9.40 15.41
C LEU A 60 5.51 10.18 14.81
N HIS A 61 6.66 9.53 14.62
CA HIS A 61 7.92 10.22 14.32
C HIS A 61 8.51 9.95 12.94
N TYR A 62 7.99 8.97 12.19
CA TYR A 62 8.53 8.61 10.88
C TYR A 62 7.44 8.43 9.83
N PRO A 63 7.04 9.52 9.13
CA PRO A 63 6.03 9.47 8.06
C PRO A 63 6.59 8.91 6.76
N ASN A 64 7.07 7.67 6.83
CA ASN A 64 7.50 6.88 5.69
C ASN A 64 6.29 6.23 4.98
N GLU A 65 6.59 5.53 3.89
CA GLU A 65 5.55 4.88 3.08
C GLU A 65 4.73 3.88 3.90
N THR A 66 5.37 3.09 4.78
CA THR A 66 4.69 2.13 5.65
C THR A 66 3.64 2.81 6.54
N SER A 67 4.01 3.86 7.28
CA SER A 67 3.12 4.59 8.17
C SER A 67 1.95 5.23 7.42
N ILE A 68 2.20 5.83 6.25
CA ILE A 68 1.13 6.44 5.45
C ILE A 68 0.21 5.37 4.86
N LYS A 69 0.77 4.24 4.40
CA LYS A 69 0.03 3.13 3.80
C LYS A 69 -0.89 2.47 4.83
N SER A 70 -0.37 2.12 6.01
CA SER A 70 -1.14 1.47 7.07
C SER A 70 -2.23 2.39 7.61
N THR A 71 -1.91 3.66 7.87
CA THR A 71 -2.91 4.61 8.37
C THR A 71 -3.95 4.95 7.30
N PHE A 72 -3.61 4.96 6.01
CA PHE A 72 -4.59 5.10 4.93
C PHE A 72 -5.54 3.90 4.88
N ILE A 73 -5.04 2.69 5.11
CA ILE A 73 -5.87 1.49 5.20
C ILE A 73 -6.91 1.63 6.32
N ASN A 74 -6.48 2.00 7.54
CA ASN A 74 -7.37 2.17 8.69
C ASN A 74 -8.39 3.30 8.48
N ASN A 75 -7.95 4.41 7.92
CA ASN A 75 -8.79 5.60 7.81
C ASN A 75 -9.73 5.58 6.60
N VAL A 76 -9.40 4.82 5.55
CA VAL A 76 -10.10 4.86 4.26
C VAL A 76 -10.52 3.47 3.78
N LEU A 77 -9.62 2.49 3.72
CA LEU A 77 -9.92 1.20 3.09
C LEU A 77 -10.80 0.32 3.98
N PHE A 78 -10.44 0.10 5.24
CA PHE A 78 -11.25 -0.70 6.19
C PHE A 78 -12.65 -0.12 6.42
N LYS A 79 -12.85 1.18 6.21
CA LYS A 79 -14.18 1.81 6.30
C LYS A 79 -15.08 1.56 5.09
N THR A 80 -14.62 0.80 4.10
CA THR A 80 -15.40 0.48 2.91
C THR A 80 -15.73 -1.00 2.84
N ILE A 81 -16.97 -1.32 2.46
CA ILE A 81 -17.44 -2.71 2.36
C ILE A 81 -17.27 -3.26 0.94
N ASN A 82 -17.38 -4.59 0.79
CA ASN A 82 -17.46 -5.30 -0.48
C ASN A 82 -16.29 -5.04 -1.45
N HIS A 83 -15.06 -4.97 -0.92
CA HIS A 83 -13.86 -4.74 -1.70
C HIS A 83 -12.72 -5.67 -1.31
N VAL A 84 -11.74 -5.79 -2.20
CA VAL A 84 -10.42 -6.35 -1.91
C VAL A 84 -9.39 -5.26 -2.14
N SER A 85 -8.48 -5.09 -1.18
CA SER A 85 -7.32 -4.23 -1.32
C SER A 85 -6.04 -5.04 -1.43
N ILE A 86 -5.16 -4.61 -2.32
CA ILE A 86 -3.96 -5.35 -2.76
C ILE A 86 -2.76 -4.46 -2.53
N PHE A 87 -1.75 -4.98 -1.85
CA PHE A 87 -0.45 -4.32 -1.65
C PHE A 87 0.50 -4.65 -2.79
N GLU A 88 1.30 -3.66 -3.21
CA GLU A 88 2.47 -3.82 -4.09
C GLU A 88 2.20 -4.63 -5.38
N LEU A 89 1.40 -4.07 -6.28
CA LEU A 89 1.07 -4.70 -7.56
C LEU A 89 1.98 -4.18 -8.69
N ASN A 90 2.68 -5.08 -9.39
CA ASN A 90 3.50 -4.70 -10.55
C ASN A 90 2.63 -4.34 -11.75
N VAL A 91 2.89 -3.19 -12.38
CA VAL A 91 2.12 -2.63 -13.49
C VAL A 91 3.08 -1.94 -14.45
N GLY A 92 3.29 -2.53 -15.63
CA GLY A 92 4.28 -2.03 -16.58
C GLY A 92 5.68 -1.96 -15.96
N ASN A 93 6.29 -0.78 -15.98
CA ASN A 93 7.62 -0.52 -15.39
C ASN A 93 7.53 0.03 -13.95
N SER A 94 6.33 -0.01 -13.36
CA SER A 94 6.01 0.59 -12.08
C SER A 94 5.50 -0.45 -11.09
N ARG A 95 5.57 -0.12 -9.80
CA ARG A 95 5.00 -0.93 -8.72
C ARG A 95 4.03 -0.07 -7.94
N LEU A 96 2.75 -0.40 -8.03
CA LEU A 96 1.65 0.29 -7.39
C LEU A 96 1.59 -0.04 -5.90
N ASP A 97 1.51 0.97 -5.04
CA ASP A 97 1.48 0.78 -3.58
C ASP A 97 0.23 0.04 -3.10
N LEU A 98 -0.94 0.52 -3.51
CA LEU A 98 -2.24 -0.05 -3.14
C LEU A 98 -3.18 -0.05 -4.33
N CYS A 99 -3.90 -1.16 -4.51
CA CYS A 99 -5.03 -1.28 -5.42
C CYS A 99 -6.28 -1.63 -4.63
N LYS A 100 -7.44 -1.11 -5.04
CA LYS A 100 -8.76 -1.49 -4.53
C LYS A 100 -9.64 -1.97 -5.67
N ILE A 101 -10.25 -3.14 -5.49
CA ILE A 101 -11.24 -3.70 -6.42
C ILE A 101 -12.60 -3.78 -5.73
N ASN A 102 -13.58 -3.01 -6.19
CA ASN A 102 -14.95 -3.00 -5.68
C ASN A 102 -15.99 -2.72 -6.79
N GLY A 103 -16.05 -3.61 -7.78
CA GLY A 103 -16.78 -3.37 -9.03
C GLY A 103 -16.07 -2.39 -9.97
N SER A 104 -15.26 -1.48 -9.41
CA SER A 104 -14.27 -0.67 -10.13
C SER A 104 -12.84 -1.05 -9.72
N SER A 105 -11.86 -0.85 -10.60
CA SER A 105 -10.43 -0.91 -10.27
C SER A 105 -9.88 0.48 -9.93
N THR A 106 -9.29 0.63 -8.74
CA THR A 106 -8.75 1.90 -8.27
C THR A 106 -7.31 1.73 -7.79
N ALA A 107 -6.37 2.47 -8.38
CA ALA A 107 -4.98 2.56 -7.97
C ALA A 107 -4.75 3.72 -7.00
N PHE A 108 -3.91 3.50 -5.99
CA PHE A 108 -3.40 4.51 -5.07
C PHE A 108 -1.87 4.44 -5.03
N GLU A 109 -1.25 5.55 -5.42
CA GLU A 109 0.20 5.76 -5.32
C GLU A 109 0.49 6.73 -4.17
N ILE A 110 1.42 6.39 -3.29
CA ILE A 110 1.81 7.18 -2.13
C ILE A 110 3.09 7.95 -2.46
N LYS A 111 3.13 9.23 -2.06
CA LYS A 111 4.33 10.06 -2.04
C LYS A 111 4.48 10.70 -0.66
N THR A 112 5.56 10.31 0.01
CA THR A 112 5.95 10.85 1.31
C THR A 112 6.70 12.16 1.15
N ASP A 113 6.91 12.88 2.26
CA ASP A 113 7.75 14.08 2.25
C ASP A 113 9.24 13.77 2.03
N LEU A 114 9.61 12.49 2.10
CA LEU A 114 10.97 11.99 1.87
C LEU A 114 11.21 11.60 0.40
N ASP A 115 10.15 11.54 -0.41
CA ASP A 115 10.22 11.08 -1.80
C ASP A 115 10.59 12.19 -2.79
N THR A 116 11.19 11.78 -3.90
CA THR A 116 11.32 12.63 -5.10
C THR A 116 10.28 12.22 -6.15
N PRO A 117 9.68 13.17 -6.90
CA PRO A 117 8.66 12.86 -7.91
C PRO A 117 9.22 12.26 -9.20
N LYS A 118 10.51 11.88 -9.24
CA LYS A 118 11.22 11.46 -10.47
C LYS A 118 10.52 10.33 -11.23
N ARG A 119 9.91 9.38 -10.50
CA ARG A 119 9.19 8.22 -11.08
C ARG A 119 7.71 8.47 -11.32
N LEU A 120 7.14 9.56 -10.78
CA LEU A 120 5.70 9.76 -10.71
C LEU A 120 5.06 9.85 -12.10
N ARG A 121 5.71 10.49 -13.10
CA ARG A 121 5.17 10.53 -14.47
C ARG A 121 5.03 9.14 -15.09
N GLN A 122 6.04 8.28 -14.93
CA GLN A 122 6.02 6.92 -15.46
C GLN A 122 4.96 6.08 -14.75
N GLN A 123 4.86 6.22 -13.43
CA GLN A 123 3.81 5.58 -12.62
C GLN A 123 2.41 5.99 -13.09
N MET A 124 2.15 7.28 -13.30
CA MET A 124 0.89 7.74 -13.85
C MET A 124 0.63 7.16 -15.24
N LYS A 125 1.63 7.15 -16.13
CA LYS A 125 1.49 6.55 -17.47
C LYS A 125 1.08 5.08 -17.40
N ASP A 126 1.71 4.29 -16.53
CA ASP A 126 1.43 2.86 -16.40
C ASP A 126 0.06 2.60 -15.76
N TYR A 127 -0.29 3.33 -14.69
CA TYR A 127 -1.53 3.07 -13.95
C TYR A 127 -2.78 3.50 -14.72
N PHE A 128 -2.72 4.60 -15.46
CA PHE A 128 -3.85 5.06 -16.28
C PHE A 128 -4.18 4.11 -17.45
N GLN A 129 -3.26 3.23 -17.84
CA GLN A 129 -3.54 2.19 -18.83
C GLN A 129 -4.34 1.01 -18.24
N VAL A 130 -4.30 0.80 -16.92
CA VAL A 130 -4.80 -0.44 -16.29
C VAL A 130 -6.02 -0.21 -15.40
N PHE A 131 -6.06 0.90 -14.67
CA PHE A 131 -7.07 1.14 -13.64
C PHE A 131 -8.12 2.17 -14.07
N GLU A 132 -9.38 1.91 -13.73
CA GLU A 132 -10.48 2.82 -14.01
C GLU A 132 -10.35 4.14 -13.22
N LYS A 133 -9.71 4.12 -12.05
CA LYS A 133 -9.41 5.31 -11.25
C LYS A 133 -7.98 5.25 -10.75
N VAL A 134 -7.27 6.37 -10.80
CA VAL A 134 -5.93 6.51 -10.24
C VAL A 134 -5.94 7.65 -9.24
N TYR A 135 -5.36 7.44 -8.07
CA TYR A 135 -5.20 8.43 -7.01
C TYR A 135 -3.73 8.58 -6.64
N LEU A 136 -3.31 9.82 -6.42
CA LEU A 136 -2.12 10.16 -5.66
C LEU A 136 -2.52 10.40 -4.18
N ILE A 137 -1.72 9.89 -3.26
CA ILE A 137 -1.76 10.21 -1.83
C ILE A 137 -0.48 10.98 -1.49
N CYS A 138 -0.59 12.23 -1.08
CA CYS A 138 0.57 13.05 -0.72
C CYS A 138 0.28 13.93 0.51
N SER A 139 1.32 14.54 1.11
CA SER A 139 1.09 15.49 2.18
C SER A 139 0.44 16.78 1.64
N VAL A 140 -0.27 17.50 2.52
CA VAL A 140 -0.78 18.84 2.19
C VAL A 140 0.33 19.81 1.77
N ASN A 141 1.55 19.62 2.28
CA ASN A 141 2.70 20.49 2.01
C ASN A 141 3.27 20.24 0.61
N ASN A 142 3.29 18.98 0.16
CA ASN A 142 3.82 18.60 -1.14
C ASN A 142 2.78 18.58 -2.26
N LEU A 143 1.51 18.89 -1.99
CA LEU A 143 0.46 18.90 -3.00
C LEU A 143 0.87 19.70 -4.25
N ASN A 144 1.24 20.98 -4.07
CA ASN A 144 1.52 21.88 -5.19
C ASN A 144 2.70 21.41 -6.04
N SER A 145 3.76 20.88 -5.42
CA SER A 145 4.92 20.37 -6.15
C SER A 145 4.58 19.11 -6.97
N MET A 146 3.63 18.31 -6.51
CA MET A 146 3.23 17.06 -7.18
C MET A 146 2.25 17.27 -8.35
N LEU A 147 1.46 18.37 -8.35
CA LEU A 147 0.43 18.62 -9.37
C LEU A 147 0.97 18.61 -10.81
N HIS A 148 2.21 19.05 -11.02
CA HIS A 148 2.83 19.09 -12.35
C HIS A 148 3.18 17.70 -12.92
N PHE A 149 3.16 16.66 -12.08
CA PHE A 149 3.53 15.29 -12.45
C PHE A 149 2.31 14.38 -12.63
N VAL A 150 1.10 14.83 -12.27
CA VAL A 150 -0.12 14.04 -12.34
C VAL A 150 -1.13 14.61 -13.35
N PRO A 151 -1.81 13.77 -14.13
CA PRO A 151 -2.91 14.22 -15.00
C PRO A 151 -4.06 14.86 -14.20
N LYS A 152 -4.92 15.63 -14.88
CA LYS A 152 -6.09 16.28 -14.25
C LYS A 152 -7.12 15.26 -13.75
N GLU A 153 -7.18 14.12 -14.43
CA GLU A 153 -8.04 12.97 -14.16
C GLU A 153 -7.64 12.23 -12.88
N CYS A 154 -6.39 12.39 -12.42
CA CYS A 154 -5.89 11.72 -11.23
C CYS A 154 -6.57 12.27 -9.98
N GLY A 155 -7.19 11.41 -9.18
CA GLY A 155 -7.69 11.84 -7.88
C GLY A 155 -6.56 12.15 -6.93
N ILE A 156 -6.83 12.95 -5.90
CA ILE A 156 -5.84 13.31 -4.89
C ILE A 156 -6.45 13.16 -3.51
N TYR A 157 -5.78 12.36 -2.68
CA TYR A 157 -5.89 12.43 -1.24
C TYR A 157 -4.69 13.20 -0.70
N THR A 158 -4.97 14.16 0.16
CA THR A 158 -3.94 14.82 0.96
C THR A 158 -3.97 14.31 2.38
N TYR A 159 -2.82 14.20 3.03
CA TYR A 159 -2.75 13.96 4.47
C TYR A 159 -1.97 15.04 5.22
N HIS A 160 -2.27 15.18 6.50
CA HIS A 160 -1.42 15.86 7.48
C HIS A 160 -1.43 15.05 8.77
N ILE A 161 -0.44 15.31 9.63
CA ILE A 161 -0.26 14.64 10.92
C ILE A 161 -0.60 15.65 12.01
N THR A 162 -1.51 15.28 12.91
CA THR A 162 -1.89 16.14 14.04
C THR A 162 -0.73 16.25 15.04
N LYS A 163 -0.84 17.18 16.00
CA LYS A 163 0.12 17.27 17.11
C LYS A 163 0.21 15.98 17.95
N THR A 164 -0.82 15.14 17.90
CA THR A 164 -0.91 13.85 18.60
C THR A 164 -0.45 12.67 17.73
N GLY A 165 0.11 12.90 16.54
CA GLY A 165 0.59 11.83 15.65
C GLY A 165 -0.46 11.18 14.78
N LYS A 166 -1.72 11.64 14.82
CA LYS A 166 -2.79 11.04 14.03
C LYS A 166 -2.73 11.53 12.59
N TYR A 167 -2.79 10.60 11.63
CA TYR A 167 -2.92 10.92 10.22
C TYR A 167 -4.37 11.28 9.88
N VAL A 168 -4.57 12.41 9.22
CA VAL A 168 -5.88 12.86 8.75
C VAL A 168 -5.85 12.98 7.25
N PHE A 169 -6.60 12.10 6.58
CA PHE A 169 -6.74 12.08 5.14
C PHE A 169 -7.97 12.88 4.69
N LYS A 170 -7.78 13.72 3.67
CA LYS A 170 -8.85 14.46 3.00
C LYS A 170 -8.79 14.20 1.51
N LYS A 171 -9.94 13.89 0.90
CA LYS A 171 -10.06 13.85 -0.57
C LYS A 171 -10.03 15.28 -1.09
N HIS A 172 -8.89 15.69 -1.62
CA HIS A 172 -8.69 17.02 -2.20
C HIS A 172 -9.33 17.11 -3.59
N ARG A 173 -9.19 16.05 -4.39
CA ARG A 173 -9.76 15.97 -5.75
C ARG A 173 -10.30 14.56 -6.01
N PRO A 174 -11.54 14.38 -6.49
CA PRO A 174 -12.01 13.07 -6.93
C PRO A 174 -11.30 12.64 -8.22
N ALA A 175 -11.04 11.33 -8.39
CA ALA A 175 -10.54 10.80 -9.66
C ALA A 175 -11.65 10.75 -10.71
N THR A 176 -11.31 11.10 -11.94
CA THR A 176 -12.17 10.85 -13.11
C THR A 176 -12.09 9.39 -13.47
N LYS A 177 -13.24 8.73 -13.64
CA LYS A 177 -13.27 7.33 -14.07
C LYS A 177 -12.92 7.24 -15.55
N SER A 178 -11.85 6.51 -15.89
CA SER A 178 -11.57 6.14 -17.28
C SER A 178 -12.41 4.94 -17.71
N ASN A 179 -12.92 5.01 -18.95
CA ASN A 179 -13.51 3.87 -19.64
C ASN A 179 -12.61 3.35 -20.78
N ILE A 180 -11.46 4.00 -21.01
CA ILE A 180 -10.47 3.63 -22.01
C ILE A 180 -9.27 3.07 -21.26
N LEU A 181 -9.08 1.76 -21.37
CA LEU A 181 -8.01 1.01 -20.71
C LEU A 181 -7.32 0.17 -21.78
N SER A 182 -6.02 -0.09 -21.61
CA SER A 182 -5.28 -0.94 -22.54
C SER A 182 -5.49 -2.42 -22.17
N PRO A 183 -6.12 -3.23 -23.04
CA PRO A 183 -6.28 -4.65 -22.78
C PRO A 183 -4.92 -5.36 -22.61
N ILE A 184 -3.93 -5.00 -23.44
CA ILE A 184 -2.56 -5.51 -23.36
C ILE A 184 -1.97 -5.21 -21.98
N ALA A 185 -2.09 -3.97 -21.50
CA ALA A 185 -1.54 -3.58 -20.20
C ALA A 185 -2.22 -4.32 -19.05
N GLN A 186 -3.55 -4.47 -19.08
CA GLN A 186 -4.30 -5.22 -18.06
C GLN A 186 -3.87 -6.69 -18.02
N LEU A 187 -3.81 -7.36 -19.17
CA LEU A 187 -3.40 -8.76 -19.26
C LEU A 187 -1.92 -8.94 -18.87
N SER A 188 -1.08 -7.94 -19.15
CA SER A 188 0.33 -7.92 -18.74
C SER A 188 0.54 -7.86 -17.23
N VAL A 189 -0.44 -7.42 -16.44
CA VAL A 189 -0.36 -7.51 -14.96
C VAL A 189 -0.53 -8.95 -14.46
N LEU A 190 -1.25 -9.78 -15.19
CA LEU A 190 -1.61 -11.15 -14.78
C LEU A 190 -0.50 -12.16 -15.10
N THR A 191 -0.38 -13.25 -14.34
CA THR A 191 0.56 -14.33 -14.65
C THR A 191 0.00 -15.25 -15.75
N LYS A 192 0.83 -16.08 -16.41
CA LYS A 192 0.32 -17.10 -17.36
C LYS A 192 -0.75 -18.01 -16.74
N LYS A 193 -0.58 -18.37 -15.45
CA LYS A 193 -1.56 -19.15 -14.69
C LYS A 193 -2.90 -18.42 -14.56
N ASP A 194 -2.85 -17.12 -14.27
CA ASP A 194 -4.06 -16.29 -14.19
C ASP A 194 -4.76 -16.18 -15.55
N LEU A 195 -3.99 -15.99 -16.64
CA LEU A 195 -4.53 -15.95 -18.01
C LEU A 195 -5.23 -17.26 -18.38
N ASN A 196 -4.60 -18.40 -18.09
CA ASN A 196 -5.20 -19.70 -18.32
C ASN A 196 -6.48 -19.92 -17.49
N ALA A 197 -6.43 -19.64 -16.19
CA ALA A 197 -7.53 -19.93 -15.28
C ALA A 197 -8.75 -19.01 -15.45
N PHE A 198 -8.55 -17.74 -15.81
CA PHE A 198 -9.64 -16.75 -15.87
C PHE A 198 -10.09 -16.39 -17.28
N PHE A 199 -9.24 -16.55 -18.29
CA PHE A 199 -9.56 -16.25 -19.68
C PHE A 199 -9.74 -17.52 -20.52
N GLU A 200 -9.59 -18.70 -19.91
CA GLU A 200 -9.66 -20.00 -20.59
C GLU A 200 -8.65 -20.10 -21.75
N CYS A 201 -7.56 -19.34 -21.67
CA CYS A 201 -6.53 -19.31 -22.68
C CYS A 201 -5.66 -20.57 -22.58
N PRO A 202 -5.44 -21.35 -23.66
CA PRO A 202 -4.49 -22.45 -23.63
C PRO A 202 -3.10 -21.94 -23.24
N ASN A 203 -2.32 -22.76 -22.53
CA ASN A 203 -0.96 -22.39 -22.14
C ASN A 203 -0.05 -22.44 -23.38
N LEU A 204 0.34 -21.27 -23.88
CA LEU A 204 1.26 -21.13 -25.02
C LEU A 204 2.70 -20.96 -24.54
N GLU A 205 3.65 -20.93 -25.48
CA GLU A 205 5.08 -20.77 -25.18
C GLU A 205 5.34 -19.46 -24.40
N THR A 206 4.94 -18.32 -24.98
CA THR A 206 5.14 -16.99 -24.39
C THR A 206 3.84 -16.45 -23.78
N LYS A 207 3.99 -15.53 -22.81
CA LYS A 207 2.85 -14.80 -22.26
C LYS A 207 2.23 -13.88 -23.31
N ASP A 208 3.05 -13.28 -24.18
CA ASP A 208 2.59 -12.37 -25.22
C ASP A 208 1.68 -13.09 -26.23
N ALA A 209 2.04 -14.31 -26.64
CA ALA A 209 1.16 -15.12 -27.49
C ALA A 209 -0.21 -15.41 -26.84
N MET A 210 -0.25 -15.62 -25.52
CA MET A 210 -1.51 -15.78 -24.79
C MET A 210 -2.33 -14.48 -24.77
N ILE A 211 -1.66 -13.33 -24.60
CA ILE A 211 -2.29 -12.01 -24.62
C ILE A 211 -2.90 -11.73 -26.00
N ASP A 212 -2.16 -11.96 -27.07
CA ASP A 212 -2.62 -11.75 -28.45
C ASP A 212 -3.85 -12.60 -28.78
N LEU A 213 -3.84 -13.86 -28.34
CA LEU A 213 -4.99 -14.77 -28.49
C LEU A 213 -6.22 -14.24 -27.73
N ILE A 214 -6.04 -13.78 -26.49
CA ILE A 214 -7.17 -13.24 -25.69
C ILE A 214 -7.75 -11.99 -26.33
N ILE A 215 -6.91 -11.06 -26.81
CA ILE A 215 -7.35 -9.80 -27.40
C ILE A 215 -8.09 -10.02 -28.72
N THR A 216 -7.69 -11.02 -29.51
CA THR A 216 -8.39 -11.37 -30.76
C THR A 216 -9.80 -11.93 -30.50
N ASN A 217 -10.03 -12.54 -29.33
CA ASN A 217 -11.27 -13.26 -29.02
C ASN A 217 -12.18 -12.56 -27.99
N LYS A 218 -11.74 -11.47 -27.36
CA LYS A 218 -12.50 -10.78 -26.31
C LYS A 218 -12.44 -9.27 -26.47
N THR A 219 -13.56 -8.62 -26.16
CA THR A 219 -13.65 -7.16 -26.16
C THR A 219 -12.92 -6.55 -24.95
N GLU A 220 -12.56 -5.26 -25.04
CA GLU A 220 -11.94 -4.52 -23.94
C GLU A 220 -12.80 -4.54 -22.66
N LYS A 221 -14.13 -4.50 -22.81
CA LYS A 221 -15.08 -4.55 -21.69
C LYS A 221 -15.05 -5.90 -20.98
N GLU A 222 -15.01 -6.98 -21.74
CA GLU A 222 -14.90 -8.34 -21.18
C GLU A 222 -13.55 -8.52 -20.48
N ILE A 223 -12.46 -8.06 -21.11
CA ILE A 223 -11.12 -8.14 -20.53
C ILE A 223 -11.05 -7.38 -19.20
N ASN A 224 -11.55 -6.14 -19.14
CA ASN A 224 -11.58 -5.37 -17.90
C ASN A 224 -12.46 -6.04 -16.82
N LYS A 225 -13.59 -6.65 -17.20
CA LYS A 225 -14.45 -7.38 -16.27
C LYS A 225 -13.73 -8.59 -15.67
N ILE A 226 -13.11 -9.42 -16.52
CA ILE A 226 -12.40 -10.63 -16.10
C ILE A 226 -11.13 -10.27 -15.31
N PHE A 227 -10.40 -9.23 -15.72
CA PHE A 227 -9.23 -8.71 -15.00
C PHE A 227 -9.57 -8.35 -13.55
N LYS A 228 -10.66 -7.59 -13.33
CA LYS A 228 -11.13 -7.25 -11.99
C LYS A 228 -11.56 -8.47 -11.18
N LEU A 229 -12.24 -9.43 -11.81
CA LEU A 229 -12.64 -10.68 -11.17
C LEU A 229 -11.41 -11.50 -10.74
N CYS A 230 -10.41 -11.61 -11.60
CA CYS A 230 -9.15 -12.29 -11.33
C CYS A 230 -8.44 -11.69 -10.11
N LEU A 231 -8.21 -10.37 -10.11
CA LEU A 231 -7.58 -9.70 -8.97
C LEU A 231 -8.40 -9.83 -7.68
N LYS A 232 -9.73 -9.68 -7.76
CA LYS A 232 -10.59 -9.83 -6.59
C LYS A 232 -10.47 -11.23 -6.00
N ASN A 233 -10.58 -12.28 -6.80
CA ASN A 233 -10.52 -13.67 -6.32
C ASN A 233 -9.13 -14.01 -5.77
N LYS A 234 -8.07 -13.64 -6.49
CA LYS A 234 -6.68 -13.96 -6.13
C LYS A 234 -6.26 -13.41 -4.76
N PHE A 235 -6.76 -12.23 -4.41
CA PHE A 235 -6.37 -11.53 -3.18
C PHE A 235 -7.47 -11.51 -2.11
N TYR A 236 -8.62 -12.14 -2.36
CA TYR A 236 -9.76 -12.15 -1.43
C TYR A 236 -9.38 -12.67 -0.05
N TYR A 237 -8.80 -13.87 0.02
CA TYR A 237 -8.39 -14.49 1.28
C TYR A 237 -7.38 -13.62 2.05
N LYS A 238 -6.36 -13.11 1.36
CA LYS A 238 -5.30 -12.28 1.97
C LYS A 238 -5.85 -10.98 2.56
N TRP A 239 -6.76 -10.32 1.83
CA TRP A 239 -7.39 -9.10 2.31
C TRP A 239 -8.32 -9.35 3.49
N ASN A 240 -9.17 -10.38 3.41
CA ASN A 240 -10.08 -10.70 4.52
C ASN A 240 -9.34 -11.16 5.77
N PHE A 241 -8.29 -11.96 5.62
CA PHE A 241 -7.41 -12.31 6.72
C PHE A 241 -6.92 -11.06 7.45
N LEU A 242 -6.43 -10.06 6.71
CA LEU A 242 -5.96 -8.81 7.31
C LEU A 242 -7.10 -8.04 7.99
N VAL A 243 -8.30 -7.98 7.40
CA VAL A 243 -9.47 -7.29 7.99
C VAL A 243 -9.91 -7.96 9.28
N GLU A 244 -10.07 -9.29 9.26
CA GLU A 244 -10.55 -10.10 10.39
C GLU A 244 -9.60 -10.07 11.58
N ASN A 245 -8.29 -9.98 11.32
CA ASN A 245 -7.25 -9.95 12.36
C ASN A 245 -6.71 -8.53 12.62
N SER A 246 -7.36 -7.49 12.10
CA SER A 246 -6.83 -6.12 12.14
C SER A 246 -6.70 -5.54 13.55
N SER A 247 -7.48 -6.03 14.52
CA SER A 247 -7.36 -5.66 15.94
C SER A 247 -6.09 -6.19 16.60
N ASP A 248 -5.55 -7.29 16.07
CA ASP A 248 -4.46 -8.05 16.69
C ASP A 248 -3.14 -7.87 15.91
N ILE A 249 -3.17 -7.11 14.82
CA ILE A 249 -2.00 -6.80 13.98
C ILE A 249 -1.61 -5.33 14.17
N LEU A 250 -0.34 -5.09 14.48
CA LEU A 250 0.21 -3.73 14.53
C LEU A 250 0.22 -3.12 13.12
N GLU A 251 -0.20 -1.86 13.00
CA GLU A 251 -0.42 -1.20 11.71
C GLU A 251 0.80 -1.29 10.78
N ILE A 252 1.99 -1.11 11.34
CA ILE A 252 3.27 -1.17 10.59
C ILE A 252 3.54 -2.53 9.94
N ASP A 253 2.87 -3.60 10.40
CA ASP A 253 3.03 -4.97 9.91
C ASP A 253 1.94 -5.43 8.92
N TYR A 254 0.93 -4.60 8.63
CA TYR A 254 -0.19 -4.97 7.74
C TYR A 254 0.26 -5.57 6.40
N GLN A 255 1.27 -4.98 5.77
CA GLN A 255 1.77 -5.49 4.50
C GLN A 255 2.38 -6.90 4.63
N TRP A 256 3.04 -7.19 5.75
CA TRP A 256 3.62 -8.51 5.99
C TRP A 256 2.52 -9.55 6.24
N PHE A 257 1.53 -9.24 7.07
CA PHE A 257 0.42 -10.16 7.33
C PHE A 257 -0.47 -10.39 6.10
N PHE A 258 -0.68 -9.35 5.29
CA PHE A 258 -1.34 -9.52 3.99
C PHE A 258 -0.60 -10.51 3.08
N LYS A 259 0.74 -10.49 3.07
CA LYS A 259 1.53 -11.37 2.22
C LYS A 259 1.51 -12.82 2.70
N ASN A 260 1.63 -13.04 4.01
CA ASN A 260 1.88 -14.34 4.61
C ASN A 260 0.64 -15.03 5.20
N SER A 261 -0.38 -14.27 5.64
CA SER A 261 -1.62 -14.77 6.24
C SER A 261 -1.39 -15.78 7.38
N LEU A 262 -0.44 -15.49 8.26
CA LEU A 262 -0.12 -16.27 9.46
C LEU A 262 -0.76 -15.63 10.70
N SER A 263 -1.19 -16.45 11.66
CA SER A 263 -1.83 -15.97 12.89
C SER A 263 -0.95 -14.95 13.63
N PRO A 264 -1.48 -13.77 14.01
CA PRO A 264 -0.74 -12.78 14.79
C PRO A 264 -0.24 -13.32 16.13
N GLU A 265 -1.03 -14.19 16.76
CA GLU A 265 -0.63 -14.87 18.00
C GLU A 265 0.70 -15.61 17.79
N ILE A 266 0.84 -16.40 16.73
CA ILE A 266 2.06 -17.18 16.45
C ILE A 266 3.25 -16.26 16.12
N VAL A 267 2.99 -15.16 15.42
CA VAL A 267 4.04 -14.27 14.90
C VAL A 267 4.57 -13.32 15.97
N TYR A 268 3.73 -12.93 16.93
CA TYR A 268 4.08 -12.00 18.00
C TYR A 268 4.48 -12.65 19.33
N LEU A 269 4.44 -13.98 19.46
CA LEU A 269 5.15 -14.74 20.49
C LEU A 269 6.61 -14.25 20.63
#